data_AF-A0A934H3S8-F1
#
_entry.id   AF-A0A934H3S8-F1
#
_cell.length_a   1.000
_cell.length_b   1.000
_cell.length_c   1.000
_cell.angle_alpha   90.00
_cell.angle_beta   90.00
_cell.angle_gamma   90.00
#
_symmetry.space_group_name_H-M   'P 1'
#
loop_
_entity.id
_entity.type
_entity.pdbx_description
1 polymer ?
#
loop_
_entity_poly.entity_id
_entity_poly.type
_entity_poly.pdbx_seq_one_letter_code
_entity_poly.pdbx_strand_id
1 'polypeptide(L)'
;ESSSRRSTAAFFSGSKPEYPRRMHCIQGSDAHHLDRNPQDKSSPWGVGDRVTEVALPEISFQALKEVFLGDDFASTRPYRPAAETPFDHIKAARQQGRNIVQSFHETFSPKPSRMGTIIYDIVAFANTNGGTIYLGVGASPRGPVRGIDKPDEVMALLHDEIHKSVTPPMEVAMDVKTSDGRKVIEIKVPQGKETPYVLGTGQIYVRQESETSLAMRDEIIRLVERRSAPAPSTMAPPSAAPKAVEAPMTVEPVALLDVAPPRTGVEVLEAEERENVTYYTVQDLRNGNVVRNVTRFSARHLWHYAITEREARPIREEDVAWQGNIGLWKTYQRAGVKRYNLVQRDREGKLHVYYGVTEEGIHGEWRVFLEGEKAQPQ
;
A
#
# COMPACT_ATOMS: atom_id res chain seq x y z
N GLU A 1 3.46 9.70 27.21
CA GLU A 1 3.73 9.72 28.67
C GLU A 1 5.09 9.09 28.94
N SER A 2 5.81 9.57 29.96
CA SER A 2 7.14 9.05 30.34
C SER A 2 7.00 7.71 31.08
N SER A 3 7.66 6.66 30.61
CA SER A 3 7.68 5.32 31.21
C SER A 3 8.70 5.16 32.35
N SER A 4 9.30 6.26 32.83
CA SER A 4 10.37 6.21 33.82
C SER A 4 9.86 5.73 35.19
N ARG A 5 10.68 4.91 35.87
CA ARG A 5 10.47 4.49 37.28
C ARG A 5 10.40 5.66 38.27
N ARG A 6 10.87 6.85 37.87
CA ARG A 6 10.78 8.09 38.65
C ARG A 6 9.57 8.95 38.29
N SER A 7 8.66 8.46 37.44
CA SER A 7 7.45 9.18 37.07
C SER A 7 6.60 9.50 38.30
N THR A 8 5.99 10.69 38.29
CA THR A 8 5.08 11.15 39.34
C THR A 8 3.90 10.19 39.51
N ALA A 9 3.49 9.47 38.45
CA ALA A 9 2.43 8.47 38.50
C ALA A 9 2.71 7.35 39.52
N ALA A 10 3.96 6.86 39.60
CA ALA A 10 4.35 5.81 40.54
C ALA A 10 4.35 6.26 42.01
N PHE A 11 4.30 7.57 42.27
CA PHE A 11 4.17 8.14 43.61
C PHE A 11 2.72 8.04 44.13
N PHE A 12 1.71 8.20 43.26
CA PHE A 12 0.30 8.14 43.65
C PHE A 12 -0.26 6.71 43.76
N SER A 13 0.38 5.74 43.11
CA SER A 13 -0.04 4.33 43.16
C SER A 13 0.32 3.59 44.45
N GLY A 14 1.08 4.21 45.36
CA GLY A 14 1.57 3.56 46.59
C GLY A 14 2.61 2.45 46.34
N SER A 15 3.10 2.31 45.11
CA SER A 15 4.06 1.28 44.70
C SER A 15 5.52 1.63 45.02
N LYS A 16 5.77 2.82 45.62
CA LYS A 16 7.10 3.20 46.11
C LYS A 16 7.29 2.66 47.54
N PRO A 17 8.34 1.85 47.79
CA PRO A 17 8.60 1.28 49.12
C PRO A 17 8.69 2.33 50.23
N GLU A 18 9.19 3.53 49.91
CA GLU A 18 9.37 4.62 50.86
C GLU A 18 8.07 5.38 51.18
N TYR A 19 7.02 5.22 50.36
CA TYR A 19 5.72 5.87 50.50
C TYR A 19 4.58 4.90 50.13
N PRO A 20 4.27 3.91 50.99
CA PRO A 20 3.29 2.87 50.72
C PRO A 20 1.85 3.35 51.03
N ARG A 21 1.45 4.49 50.45
CA ARG A 21 0.09 5.01 50.54
C ARG A 21 -0.43 5.34 49.16
N ARG A 22 -1.59 4.81 48.81
CA ARG A 22 -2.29 5.15 47.57
C ARG A 22 -2.99 6.49 47.77
N MET A 23 -2.91 7.36 46.77
CA MET A 23 -3.46 8.72 46.81
C MET A 23 -4.22 9.01 45.52
N HIS A 24 -5.26 9.85 45.59
CA HIS A 24 -5.90 10.36 44.38
C HIS A 24 -4.88 11.19 43.58
N CYS A 25 -4.77 10.88 42.28
CA CYS A 25 -3.92 11.65 41.39
C CYS A 25 -4.65 12.93 40.98
N ILE A 26 -4.47 13.99 41.77
CA ILE A 26 -4.92 15.33 41.43
C ILE A 26 -3.75 16.03 40.76
N GLN A 27 -3.83 16.18 39.44
CA GLN A 27 -2.89 17.01 38.70
C GLN A 27 -3.20 18.48 39.03
N GLY A 28 -2.29 19.12 39.76
CA GLY A 28 -2.45 20.50 40.21
C GLY A 28 -1.13 21.26 40.33
N SER A 29 -1.20 22.53 39.93
CA SER A 29 -0.37 23.71 40.24
C SER A 29 1.10 23.83 39.84
N ASP A 30 1.70 22.93 39.06
CA ASP A 30 3.04 23.19 38.48
C ASP A 30 2.98 24.16 37.27
N ALA A 31 2.03 25.10 37.32
CA ALA A 31 1.84 26.14 36.32
C ALA A 31 2.79 27.29 36.64
N HIS A 32 3.80 27.46 35.81
CA HIS A 32 4.77 28.54 35.92
C HIS A 32 4.39 29.74 35.03
N HIS A 33 3.35 29.57 34.22
CA HIS A 33 2.84 30.57 33.30
C HIS A 33 1.31 30.70 33.48
N LEU A 34 0.74 31.84 33.08
CA LEU A 34 -0.73 31.98 33.00
C LEU A 34 -1.27 31.13 31.85
N ASP A 35 -0.66 31.28 30.67
CA ASP A 35 -0.92 30.48 29.47
C ASP A 35 0.26 29.55 29.18
N ARG A 36 0.01 28.45 28.45
CA ARG A 36 1.06 27.52 28.04
C ARG A 36 2.18 28.24 27.27
N ASN A 37 3.42 28.05 27.69
CA ASN A 37 4.61 28.61 27.03
C ASN A 37 5.51 27.50 26.44
N PRO A 38 5.38 27.18 25.14
CA PRO A 38 6.18 26.12 24.51
C PRO A 38 7.69 26.40 24.41
N GLN A 39 8.13 27.64 24.64
CA GLN A 39 9.55 28.02 24.56
C GLN A 39 10.31 27.69 25.85
N ASP A 40 9.62 27.57 26.98
CA ASP A 40 10.19 27.10 28.23
C ASP A 40 10.29 25.56 28.23
N LYS A 41 11.50 25.05 28.04
CA LYS A 41 11.75 23.60 27.97
C LYS A 41 11.69 22.90 29.33
N SER A 42 11.76 23.67 30.42
CA SER A 42 11.74 23.16 31.80
C SER A 42 10.31 23.04 32.30
N SER A 43 9.52 24.12 32.19
CA SER A 43 8.20 24.23 32.79
C SER A 43 7.21 24.95 31.87
N PRO A 44 6.78 24.34 30.74
CA PRO A 44 5.95 25.00 29.73
C PRO A 44 4.49 25.22 30.15
N TRP A 45 4.08 24.75 31.32
CA TRP A 45 2.67 24.56 31.67
C TRP A 45 2.02 25.85 32.18
N GLY A 46 0.85 26.17 31.63
CA GLY A 46 -0.07 27.21 32.07
C GLY A 46 -1.15 26.71 33.04
N VAL A 47 -1.97 27.64 33.54
CA VAL A 47 -3.13 27.29 34.37
C VAL A 47 -4.14 26.50 33.53
N GLY A 48 -4.51 25.31 34.00
CA GLY A 48 -5.48 24.45 33.29
C GLY A 48 -4.89 23.51 32.23
N ASP A 49 -3.58 23.53 31.98
CA ASP A 49 -2.94 22.60 31.02
C ASP A 49 -2.93 21.13 31.48
N ARG A 50 -3.08 20.88 32.78
CA ARG A 50 -3.08 19.56 33.40
C ARG A 50 -4.37 19.35 34.17
N VAL A 51 -5.41 18.94 33.44
CA VAL A 51 -6.74 18.70 34.00
C VAL A 51 -6.81 17.29 34.62
N THR A 52 -7.54 17.16 35.71
CA THR A 52 -7.91 15.85 36.29
C THR A 52 -9.41 15.67 36.12
N GLU A 53 -9.82 14.53 35.60
CA GLU A 53 -11.23 14.13 35.55
C GLU A 53 -11.60 13.43 36.85
N VAL A 54 -12.74 13.81 37.41
CA VAL A 54 -13.33 13.19 38.61
C VAL A 54 -14.73 12.71 38.24
N ALA A 55 -14.97 11.41 38.40
CA ALA A 55 -16.27 10.81 38.22
C ALA A 55 -17.13 11.10 39.45
N LEU A 56 -18.20 11.88 39.28
CA LEU A 56 -19.13 12.26 40.33
C LEU A 56 -20.55 11.81 39.98
N PRO A 57 -21.35 11.34 40.95
CA PRO A 57 -22.77 11.06 40.73
C PRO A 57 -23.56 12.34 40.41
N GLU A 58 -23.15 13.46 41.00
CA GLU A 58 -23.70 14.79 40.77
C GLU A 58 -22.61 15.85 40.87
N ILE A 59 -22.76 16.97 40.15
CA ILE A 59 -21.81 18.07 40.18
C ILE A 59 -22.09 18.92 41.44
N SER A 60 -21.62 18.44 42.59
CA SER A 60 -21.75 19.14 43.87
C SER A 60 -20.45 19.10 44.67
N PHE A 61 -20.22 20.10 45.52
CA PHE A 61 -19.07 20.12 46.42
C PHE A 61 -19.07 18.92 47.36
N GLN A 62 -20.26 18.50 47.79
CA GLN A 62 -20.44 17.35 48.68
C GLN A 62 -19.99 16.06 47.99
N ALA A 63 -20.43 15.81 46.76
CA ALA A 63 -20.00 14.65 45.98
C ALA A 63 -18.49 14.64 45.71
N LEU A 64 -17.90 15.81 45.39
CA LEU A 64 -16.46 15.94 45.18
C LEU A 64 -15.66 15.64 46.47
N LYS A 65 -16.13 16.15 47.61
CA LYS A 65 -15.54 15.90 48.92
C LYS A 65 -15.60 14.42 49.29
N GLU A 66 -16.72 13.77 49.04
CA GLU A 66 -16.90 12.33 49.30
C GLU A 66 -15.92 11.49 48.48
N VAL A 67 -15.72 11.80 47.19
CA VAL A 67 -14.72 11.11 46.36
C VAL A 67 -13.31 11.27 46.91
N PHE A 68 -12.90 12.46 47.35
CA PHE A 68 -11.54 12.68 47.86
C PHE A 68 -11.29 12.20 49.29
N LEU A 69 -12.35 11.96 50.07
CA LEU A 69 -12.25 11.34 51.41
C LEU A 69 -12.37 9.81 51.36
N GLY A 70 -12.84 9.26 50.24
CA GLY A 70 -12.97 7.82 50.04
C GLY A 70 -11.68 7.14 49.58
N ASP A 71 -11.77 5.83 49.41
CA ASP A 71 -10.67 4.98 48.94
C ASP A 71 -10.88 4.49 47.49
N ASP A 72 -11.89 5.01 46.78
CA ASP A 72 -12.11 4.68 45.37
C ASP A 72 -11.24 5.53 44.44
N PHE A 73 -9.98 5.13 44.34
CA PHE A 73 -9.00 5.79 43.46
C PHE A 73 -9.32 5.64 41.96
N ALA A 74 -10.29 4.81 41.56
CA ALA A 74 -10.71 4.69 40.17
C ALA A 74 -11.61 5.84 39.71
N SER A 75 -12.21 6.57 40.66
CA SER A 75 -13.06 7.74 40.36
C SER A 75 -12.26 8.97 39.92
N THR A 76 -10.91 8.94 39.98
CA THR A 76 -10.04 10.04 39.57
C THR A 76 -9.04 9.58 38.52
N ARG A 77 -8.90 10.31 37.42
CA ARG A 77 -7.87 10.04 36.40
C ARG A 77 -7.32 11.33 35.78
N PRO A 78 -6.06 11.34 35.30
CA PRO A 78 -5.58 12.40 34.43
C PRO A 78 -6.50 12.58 33.23
N TYR A 79 -6.83 13.83 32.87
CA TYR A 79 -7.55 14.11 31.64
C TYR A 79 -6.75 13.56 30.48
N ARG A 80 -7.32 12.55 29.83
CA ARG A 80 -6.92 12.19 28.48
C ARG A 80 -7.89 12.96 27.61
N PRO A 81 -7.44 13.91 26.78
CA PRO A 81 -8.29 14.31 25.67
C PRO A 81 -8.77 13.01 25.04
N ALA A 82 -10.08 12.87 24.85
CA ALA A 82 -10.64 11.77 24.07
C ALA A 82 -9.71 11.62 22.86
N ALA A 83 -9.34 10.39 22.50
CA ALA A 83 -8.44 10.15 21.39
C ALA A 83 -9.05 10.67 20.07
N GLU A 84 -9.02 11.99 19.88
CA GLU A 84 -9.38 12.78 18.70
C GLU A 84 -8.12 13.01 17.87
N THR A 85 -7.21 12.05 17.87
CA THR A 85 -6.56 11.76 16.59
C THR A 85 -7.49 10.77 15.90
N PRO A 86 -8.44 11.21 15.05
CA PRO A 86 -9.08 10.28 14.12
C PRO A 86 -7.97 9.43 13.49
N PHE A 87 -8.18 8.11 13.41
CA PHE A 87 -7.22 7.22 12.77
C PHE A 87 -6.88 7.83 11.39
N ASP A 88 -5.61 8.23 11.21
CA ASP A 88 -5.20 8.95 10.01
C ASP A 88 -4.97 7.92 8.90
N HIS A 89 -6.04 7.65 8.14
CA HIS A 89 -6.04 6.68 7.04
C HIS A 89 -4.96 7.03 6.01
N ILE A 90 -4.64 8.33 5.84
CA ILE A 90 -3.62 8.79 4.90
C ILE A 90 -2.23 8.39 5.40
N LYS A 91 -1.94 8.50 6.70
CA LYS A 91 -0.67 8.02 7.25
C LYS A 91 -0.50 6.52 7.07
N ALA A 92 -1.54 5.73 7.32
CA ALA A 92 -1.51 4.29 7.10
C ALA A 92 -1.27 3.96 5.60
N ALA A 93 -1.96 4.64 4.69
CA ALA A 93 -1.73 4.49 3.25
C ALA A 93 -0.29 4.87 2.85
N ARG A 94 0.29 5.92 3.41
CA ARG A 94 1.69 6.32 3.14
C ARG A 94 2.71 5.32 3.66
N GLN A 95 2.41 4.58 4.72
CA GLN A 95 3.27 3.48 5.18
C GLN A 95 3.32 2.35 4.16
N GLN A 96 2.19 2.07 3.50
CA GLN A 96 2.11 1.09 2.40
C GLN A 96 2.74 1.61 1.10
N GLY A 97 2.68 2.93 0.87
CA GLY A 97 3.23 3.58 -0.31
C GLY A 97 2.44 3.26 -1.59
N ARG A 98 3.01 3.58 -2.75
CA ARG A 98 2.36 3.31 -4.05
C ARG A 98 2.25 1.81 -4.28
N ASN A 99 1.07 1.35 -4.62
CA ASN A 99 0.79 -0.05 -4.92
C ASN A 99 -0.33 -0.16 -5.98
N ILE A 100 -0.86 -1.37 -6.19
CA ILE A 100 -1.83 -1.66 -7.28
C ILE A 100 -3.18 -1.00 -7.08
N VAL A 101 -3.50 -0.60 -5.86
CA VAL A 101 -4.77 0.05 -5.50
C VAL A 101 -4.58 1.47 -4.97
N GLN A 102 -3.36 1.99 -4.85
CA GLN A 102 -3.10 3.33 -4.31
C GLN A 102 -2.06 4.10 -5.11
N SER A 103 -2.36 5.37 -5.40
CA SER A 103 -1.41 6.33 -5.99
C SER A 103 -1.38 7.65 -5.21
N PHE A 104 -0.28 8.40 -5.36
CA PHE A 104 0.02 9.58 -4.56
C PHE A 104 0.56 10.69 -5.45
N HIS A 105 -0.09 11.85 -5.38
CA HIS A 105 0.28 13.08 -6.08
C HIS A 105 0.49 14.20 -5.05
N GLU A 106 1.74 14.61 -4.86
CA GLU A 106 2.09 15.60 -3.84
C GLU A 106 1.49 16.99 -4.12
N THR A 107 1.21 17.28 -5.39
CA THR A 107 0.80 18.60 -5.86
C THR A 107 -0.22 18.51 -6.97
N PHE A 108 -1.12 19.48 -6.99
CA PHE A 108 -2.05 19.70 -8.09
C PHE A 108 -1.63 20.93 -8.90
N SER A 109 -1.89 20.89 -10.21
CA SER A 109 -1.84 22.05 -11.08
C SER A 109 -2.83 21.84 -12.22
N PRO A 110 -3.62 22.87 -12.62
CA PRO A 110 -4.57 22.77 -13.73
C PRO A 110 -3.89 22.63 -15.09
N LYS A 111 -2.55 22.63 -15.15
CA LYS A 111 -1.80 22.39 -16.38
C LYS A 111 -2.08 20.96 -16.90
N PRO A 112 -2.27 20.78 -18.23
CA PRO A 112 -2.60 19.47 -18.81
C PRO A 112 -1.64 18.34 -18.44
N SER A 113 -0.35 18.64 -18.24
CA SER A 113 0.64 17.61 -17.88
C SER A 113 0.39 16.98 -16.51
N ARG A 114 0.05 17.79 -15.50
CA ARG A 114 -0.12 17.35 -14.11
C ARG A 114 -1.52 16.82 -13.86
N MET A 115 -2.51 17.50 -14.42
CA MET A 115 -3.88 17.00 -14.41
C MET A 115 -3.97 15.67 -15.16
N GLY A 116 -3.36 15.58 -16.34
CA GLY A 116 -3.29 14.35 -17.15
C GLY A 116 -2.75 13.16 -16.38
N THR A 117 -1.67 13.30 -15.60
CA THR A 117 -1.16 12.17 -14.79
C THR A 117 -2.17 11.62 -13.77
N ILE A 118 -3.04 12.48 -13.23
CA ILE A 118 -4.11 12.05 -12.31
C ILE A 118 -5.20 11.33 -13.10
N ILE A 119 -5.60 11.88 -14.25
CA ILE A 119 -6.61 11.26 -15.11
C ILE A 119 -6.12 9.89 -15.65
N TYR A 120 -4.84 9.76 -15.97
CA TYR A 120 -4.23 8.49 -16.39
C TYR A 120 -4.36 7.43 -15.29
N ASP A 121 -4.05 7.80 -14.04
CA ASP A 121 -4.24 6.92 -12.88
C ASP A 121 -5.70 6.52 -12.73
N ILE A 122 -6.65 7.45 -12.89
CA ILE A 122 -8.10 7.17 -12.80
C ILE A 122 -8.52 6.13 -13.85
N VAL A 123 -8.16 6.33 -15.12
CA VAL A 123 -8.47 5.37 -16.18
C VAL A 123 -7.81 4.02 -15.92
N ALA A 124 -6.56 4.02 -15.44
CA ALA A 124 -5.84 2.81 -15.11
C ALA A 124 -6.49 2.02 -13.95
N PHE A 125 -6.97 2.70 -12.91
CA PHE A 125 -7.70 2.07 -11.81
C PHE A 125 -9.05 1.52 -12.27
N ALA A 126 -9.80 2.29 -13.06
CA ALA A 126 -11.08 1.83 -13.61
C ALA A 126 -10.92 0.58 -14.50
N ASN A 127 -9.84 0.50 -15.28
CA ASN A 127 -9.53 -0.68 -16.10
C ASN A 127 -9.00 -1.88 -15.30
N THR A 128 -8.63 -1.71 -14.05
CA THR A 128 -8.02 -2.78 -13.24
C THR A 128 -8.93 -3.20 -12.09
N ASN A 129 -8.53 -3.00 -10.83
CA ASN A 129 -9.26 -3.43 -9.64
C ASN A 129 -9.90 -2.26 -8.88
N GLY A 130 -9.99 -1.08 -9.50
CA GLY A 130 -10.25 0.18 -8.80
C GLY A 130 -9.06 0.59 -7.92
N GLY A 131 -9.24 1.66 -7.15
CA GLY A 131 -8.21 2.14 -6.26
C GLY A 131 -8.51 3.49 -5.62
N THR A 132 -7.51 4.04 -4.94
CA THR A 132 -7.59 5.32 -4.24
C THR A 132 -6.41 6.20 -4.61
N ILE A 133 -6.69 7.44 -4.97
CA ILE A 133 -5.67 8.45 -5.27
C ILE A 133 -5.66 9.47 -4.14
N TYR A 134 -4.48 9.72 -3.57
CA TYR A 134 -4.27 10.76 -2.57
C TYR A 134 -3.59 11.97 -3.22
N LEU A 135 -4.28 13.11 -3.23
CA LEU A 135 -3.80 14.37 -3.81
C LEU A 135 -3.46 15.38 -2.71
N GLY A 136 -2.28 16.01 -2.82
CA GLY A 136 -1.71 16.90 -1.81
C GLY A 136 -0.71 16.22 -0.87
N VAL A 137 -0.33 14.97 -1.16
CA VAL A 137 0.59 14.20 -0.31
C VAL A 137 1.46 13.24 -1.12
N GLY A 138 2.72 13.11 -0.71
CA GLY A 138 3.68 12.20 -1.33
C GLY A 138 3.61 10.78 -0.75
N ALA A 139 4.07 9.80 -1.55
CA ALA A 139 4.06 8.38 -1.18
C ALA A 139 5.00 8.02 -0.02
N SER A 140 6.04 8.83 0.25
CA SER A 140 7.00 8.54 1.31
C SER A 140 6.38 8.80 2.68
N PRO A 141 6.42 7.85 3.65
CA PRO A 141 5.83 8.05 4.98
C PRO A 141 6.58 9.08 5.83
N ARG A 142 7.84 9.41 5.49
CA ARG A 142 8.65 10.40 6.21
C ARG A 142 8.57 11.81 5.63
N GLY A 143 7.94 11.98 4.46
CA GLY A 143 7.80 13.31 3.83
C GLY A 143 6.80 14.21 4.58
N PRO A 144 6.83 15.53 4.38
CA PRO A 144 5.77 16.40 4.86
C PRO A 144 4.47 16.20 4.06
N VAL A 145 3.32 16.41 4.70
CA VAL A 145 2.04 16.57 3.99
C VAL A 145 1.98 18.00 3.45
N ARG A 146 1.87 18.17 2.13
CA ARG A 146 1.83 19.50 1.51
C ARG A 146 0.44 20.12 1.61
N GLY A 147 -0.58 19.30 1.38
CA GLY A 147 -1.99 19.69 1.35
C GLY A 147 -2.39 20.45 0.08
N ILE A 148 -3.69 20.74 0.01
CA ILE A 148 -4.33 21.51 -1.06
C ILE A 148 -5.05 22.69 -0.42
N ASP A 149 -4.79 23.90 -0.93
CA ASP A 149 -5.34 25.13 -0.36
C ASP A 149 -6.85 25.24 -0.59
N LYS A 150 -7.31 24.92 -1.81
CA LYS A 150 -8.71 25.03 -2.23
C LYS A 150 -9.24 23.69 -2.76
N PRO A 151 -9.59 22.75 -1.88
CA PRO A 151 -9.94 21.41 -2.31
C PRO A 151 -11.22 21.37 -3.17
N ASP A 152 -12.22 22.20 -2.86
CA ASP A 152 -13.50 22.21 -3.58
C ASP A 152 -13.35 22.63 -5.05
N GLU A 153 -12.53 23.66 -5.32
CA GLU A 153 -12.20 24.09 -6.69
C GLU A 153 -11.47 22.98 -7.46
N VAL A 154 -10.53 22.29 -6.80
CA VAL A 154 -9.76 21.18 -7.42
C VAL A 154 -10.65 19.98 -7.72
N MET A 155 -11.57 19.63 -6.80
CA MET A 155 -12.54 18.55 -7.02
C MET A 155 -13.46 18.86 -8.21
N ALA A 156 -13.97 20.09 -8.30
CA ALA A 156 -14.81 20.51 -9.42
C ALA A 156 -14.07 20.43 -10.77
N LEU A 157 -12.81 20.89 -10.82
CA LEU A 157 -11.98 20.81 -12.02
C LEU A 157 -11.70 19.35 -12.45
N LEU A 158 -11.38 18.48 -11.49
CA LEU A 158 -11.14 17.07 -11.78
C LEU A 158 -12.43 16.38 -12.24
N HIS A 159 -13.58 16.69 -11.65
CA HIS A 159 -14.86 16.14 -12.07
C HIS A 159 -15.20 16.51 -13.52
N ASP A 160 -15.05 17.78 -13.90
CA ASP A 160 -15.26 18.24 -15.28
C ASP A 160 -14.30 17.56 -16.27
N GLU A 161 -13.01 17.49 -15.91
CA GLU A 161 -12.01 16.85 -16.76
C GLU A 161 -12.27 15.34 -16.93
N ILE A 162 -12.68 14.63 -15.89
CA ILE A 162 -13.03 13.20 -15.98
C ILE A 162 -14.23 13.01 -16.90
N HIS A 163 -15.29 13.80 -16.74
CA HIS A 163 -16.49 13.71 -17.55
C HIS A 163 -16.20 14.03 -19.03
N LYS A 164 -15.30 14.98 -19.29
CA LYS A 164 -14.91 15.36 -20.66
C LYS A 164 -13.98 14.36 -21.32
N SER A 165 -13.01 13.83 -20.57
CA SER A 165 -11.88 13.11 -21.13
C SER A 165 -12.00 11.59 -21.01
N VAL A 166 -12.93 11.03 -20.23
CA VAL A 166 -13.03 9.58 -20.01
C VAL A 166 -14.30 9.00 -20.66
N THR A 167 -14.16 7.91 -21.40
CA THR A 167 -15.26 7.20 -22.07
C THR A 167 -15.11 5.69 -21.85
N PRO A 168 -16.15 4.95 -21.41
CA PRO A 168 -17.49 5.42 -21.02
C PRO A 168 -17.48 6.40 -19.83
N PRO A 169 -18.55 7.21 -19.65
CA PRO A 169 -18.66 8.08 -18.47
C PRO A 169 -18.52 7.29 -17.17
N MET A 170 -17.81 7.84 -16.19
CA MET A 170 -17.67 7.24 -14.87
C MET A 170 -17.84 8.28 -13.78
N GLU A 171 -18.38 7.85 -12.64
CA GLU A 171 -18.42 8.64 -11.42
C GLU A 171 -17.33 8.17 -10.46
N VAL A 172 -16.61 9.13 -9.89
CA VAL A 172 -15.58 8.92 -8.86
C VAL A 172 -16.01 9.64 -7.59
N ALA A 173 -15.86 8.98 -6.45
CA ALA A 173 -16.14 9.61 -5.15
C ALA A 173 -14.91 10.39 -4.69
N MET A 174 -15.09 11.65 -4.31
CA MET A 174 -14.02 12.54 -3.83
C MET A 174 -14.34 13.04 -2.43
N ASP A 175 -13.44 12.81 -1.49
CA ASP A 175 -13.58 13.24 -0.09
C ASP A 175 -12.39 14.12 0.31
N VAL A 176 -12.64 15.17 1.10
CA VAL A 176 -11.57 15.93 1.74
C VAL A 176 -11.27 15.33 3.10
N LYS A 177 -10.01 14.92 3.31
CA LYS A 177 -9.50 14.39 4.57
C LYS A 177 -8.43 15.31 5.13
N THR A 178 -8.30 15.35 6.45
CA THR A 178 -7.26 16.12 7.14
C THR A 178 -6.18 15.18 7.65
N SER A 179 -4.93 15.43 7.27
CA SER A 179 -3.75 14.70 7.77
C SER A 179 -2.65 15.71 8.09
N ASP A 180 -2.04 15.59 9.27
CA ASP A 180 -1.05 16.56 9.79
C ASP A 180 -1.52 18.03 9.72
N GLY A 181 -2.81 18.27 9.96
CA GLY A 181 -3.42 19.60 9.91
C GLY A 181 -3.59 20.17 8.50
N ARG A 182 -3.30 19.40 7.45
CA ARG A 182 -3.41 19.80 6.04
C ARG A 182 -4.56 19.06 5.36
N LYS A 183 -5.25 19.73 4.45
CA LYS A 183 -6.33 19.14 3.65
C LYS A 183 -5.76 18.35 2.48
N VAL A 184 -6.17 17.09 2.33
CA VAL A 184 -5.78 16.15 1.28
C VAL A 184 -7.07 15.65 0.61
N ILE A 185 -7.09 15.55 -0.70
CA ILE A 185 -8.24 14.98 -1.42
C ILE A 185 -7.99 13.48 -1.59
N GLU A 186 -8.94 12.67 -1.15
CA GLU A 186 -9.04 11.24 -1.39
C GLU A 186 -10.00 10.99 -2.55
N ILE A 187 -9.53 10.40 -3.64
CA ILE A 187 -10.33 10.07 -4.83
C ILE A 187 -10.48 8.55 -4.90
N LYS A 188 -11.70 8.04 -4.74
CA LYS A 188 -12.02 6.61 -4.82
C LYS A 188 -12.51 6.29 -6.22
N VAL A 189 -11.73 5.49 -6.93
CA VAL A 189 -12.02 5.04 -8.29
C VAL A 189 -12.57 3.63 -8.22
N PRO A 190 -13.83 3.39 -8.61
CA PRO A 190 -14.38 2.04 -8.64
C PRO A 190 -13.72 1.21 -9.74
N GLN A 191 -13.77 -0.12 -9.60
CA GLN A 191 -13.53 -0.99 -10.73
C GLN A 191 -14.61 -0.74 -11.79
N GLY A 192 -14.16 -0.48 -13.01
CA GLY A 192 -15.01 -0.17 -14.14
C GLY A 192 -15.86 -1.37 -14.55
N LYS A 193 -17.15 -1.12 -14.82
CA LYS A 193 -18.09 -2.16 -15.29
C LYS A 193 -18.08 -2.30 -16.81
N GLU A 194 -17.72 -1.23 -17.51
CA GLU A 194 -17.72 -1.15 -18.97
C GLU A 194 -16.30 -1.04 -19.53
N THR A 195 -15.40 -1.91 -19.07
CA THR A 195 -14.01 -1.92 -19.57
C THR A 195 -13.96 -2.28 -21.07
N PRO A 196 -13.04 -1.68 -21.85
CA PRO A 196 -12.04 -0.70 -21.43
C PRO A 196 -12.59 0.74 -21.36
N TYR A 197 -12.21 1.46 -20.30
CA TYR A 197 -12.27 2.91 -20.22
C TYR A 197 -11.07 3.51 -20.96
N VAL A 198 -11.36 4.53 -21.75
CA VAL A 198 -10.46 5.15 -22.72
C VAL A 198 -10.46 6.65 -22.50
N LEU A 199 -9.32 7.29 -22.72
CA LEU A 199 -9.27 8.74 -22.81
C LEU A 199 -9.83 9.23 -24.15
N GLY A 200 -10.27 10.48 -24.23
CA GLY A 200 -10.74 11.11 -25.47
C GLY A 200 -9.71 11.09 -26.62
N THR A 201 -8.43 10.88 -26.31
CA THR A 201 -7.33 10.66 -27.26
C THR A 201 -7.26 9.22 -27.82
N GLY A 202 -8.15 8.32 -27.40
CA GLY A 202 -8.14 6.90 -27.75
C GLY A 202 -7.17 6.04 -26.93
N GLN A 203 -6.51 6.63 -25.94
CA GLN A 203 -5.51 5.94 -25.12
C GLN A 203 -6.15 5.16 -23.97
N ILE A 204 -5.77 3.90 -23.84
CA ILE A 204 -6.19 3.01 -22.74
C ILE A 204 -5.02 2.90 -21.78
N TYR A 205 -5.26 3.16 -20.49
CA TYR A 205 -4.25 2.99 -19.45
C TYR A 205 -4.60 1.81 -18.55
N VAL A 206 -3.57 1.12 -18.08
CA VAL A 206 -3.67 0.02 -17.11
C VAL A 206 -2.66 0.22 -16.01
N ARG A 207 -3.02 -0.27 -14.81
CA ARG A 207 -2.14 -0.24 -13.65
C ARG A 207 -1.51 -1.60 -13.41
N GLN A 208 -0.20 -1.63 -13.30
CA GLN A 208 0.57 -2.81 -12.92
C GLN A 208 1.48 -2.47 -11.75
N GLU A 209 1.42 -3.27 -10.70
CA GLU A 209 2.15 -3.01 -9.45
C GLU A 209 1.89 -1.59 -8.93
N SER A 210 2.84 -0.67 -8.99
CA SER A 210 2.72 0.72 -8.55
C SER A 210 2.63 1.72 -9.70
N GLU A 211 2.57 1.26 -10.94
CA GLU A 211 2.78 2.06 -12.15
C GLU A 211 1.56 2.07 -13.07
N THR A 212 1.30 3.25 -13.64
CA THR A 212 0.27 3.47 -14.65
C THR A 212 0.92 3.63 -16.02
N SER A 213 0.44 2.89 -17.02
CA SER A 213 1.07 2.81 -18.33
C SER A 213 0.05 2.52 -19.44
N LEU A 214 0.42 2.84 -20.69
CA LEU A 214 -0.45 2.67 -21.85
C LEU A 214 -0.62 1.18 -22.20
N ALA A 215 -1.85 0.68 -22.22
CA ALA A 215 -2.17 -0.73 -22.42
C ALA A 215 -1.67 -1.28 -23.77
N MET A 216 -1.07 -2.48 -23.73
CA MET A 216 -0.65 -3.22 -24.92
C MET A 216 -1.82 -4.01 -25.50
N ARG A 217 -1.68 -4.46 -26.76
CA ARG A 217 -2.72 -5.21 -27.49
C ARG A 217 -3.34 -6.33 -26.65
N ASP A 218 -2.51 -7.21 -26.09
CA ASP A 218 -3.01 -8.37 -25.33
C ASP A 218 -3.69 -7.96 -24.02
N GLU A 219 -3.28 -6.85 -23.41
CA GLU A 219 -3.97 -6.29 -22.24
C GLU A 219 -5.33 -5.71 -22.61
N ILE A 220 -5.43 -5.06 -23.77
CA ILE A 220 -6.70 -4.55 -24.30
C ILE A 220 -7.65 -5.71 -24.61
N ILE A 221 -7.16 -6.77 -25.25
CA ILE A 221 -7.98 -7.96 -25.55
C ILE A 221 -8.54 -8.54 -24.23
N ARG A 222 -7.70 -8.70 -23.20
CA ARG A 222 -8.14 -9.18 -21.88
C ARG A 222 -9.16 -8.27 -21.21
N LEU A 223 -9.02 -6.96 -21.35
CA LEU A 223 -10.00 -6.00 -20.83
C LEU A 223 -11.38 -6.21 -21.45
N VAL A 224 -11.42 -6.53 -22.74
CA VAL A 224 -12.65 -6.80 -23.49
C VAL A 224 -13.21 -8.19 -23.17
N GLU A 225 -12.36 -9.21 -23.04
CA GLU A 225 -12.77 -10.58 -22.68
C GLU A 225 -13.37 -10.64 -21.27
N ARG A 226 -12.77 -9.93 -20.30
CA ARG A 226 -13.26 -9.86 -18.91
C ARG A 226 -14.65 -9.26 -18.80
N ARG A 227 -15.05 -8.38 -19.73
CA ARG A 227 -16.42 -7.86 -19.84
C ARG A 227 -17.41 -8.95 -20.30
N SER A 228 -16.95 -9.87 -21.14
CA SER A 228 -17.79 -10.90 -21.75
C SER A 228 -17.94 -12.15 -20.88
N ALA A 229 -17.17 -12.27 -19.80
CA ALA A 229 -17.32 -13.35 -18.82
C ALA A 229 -18.63 -13.15 -18.03
N PRO A 230 -19.53 -14.15 -17.96
CA PRO A 230 -20.74 -14.05 -17.17
C PRO A 230 -20.39 -13.84 -15.69
N ALA A 231 -21.01 -12.84 -15.06
CA ALA A 231 -20.88 -12.64 -13.62
C ALA A 231 -21.27 -13.94 -12.89
N PRO A 232 -20.48 -14.43 -11.92
CA PRO A 232 -20.92 -15.53 -11.09
C PRO A 232 -22.16 -15.07 -10.31
N SER A 233 -23.32 -15.62 -10.65
CA SER A 233 -24.58 -15.36 -9.96
C SER A 233 -24.41 -15.66 -8.47
N THR A 234 -24.42 -14.62 -7.66
CA THR A 234 -24.57 -14.70 -6.21
C THR A 234 -25.97 -15.23 -5.89
N MET A 235 -26.05 -16.41 -5.26
CA MET A 235 -26.91 -16.75 -4.11
C MET A 235 -27.09 -18.28 -3.97
N ALA A 236 -26.32 -18.90 -3.06
CA ALA A 236 -26.76 -19.95 -2.12
C ALA A 236 -25.60 -20.29 -1.14
N PRO A 237 -25.87 -20.51 0.17
CA PRO A 237 -24.85 -20.86 1.16
C PRO A 237 -24.34 -22.30 1.00
N PRO A 238 -23.15 -22.64 1.56
CA PRO A 238 -22.39 -23.82 1.16
C PRO A 238 -22.95 -25.08 1.82
N SER A 239 -23.38 -26.05 1.01
CA SER A 239 -23.53 -27.44 1.44
C SER A 239 -22.52 -28.30 0.69
N ALA A 240 -21.51 -28.73 1.45
CA ALA A 240 -20.71 -29.95 1.35
C ALA A 240 -20.39 -30.59 -0.02
N ALA A 241 -19.09 -30.88 -0.15
CA ALA A 241 -18.38 -31.80 -1.04
C ALA A 241 -17.84 -31.20 -2.36
N PRO A 242 -16.51 -31.26 -2.60
CA PRO A 242 -15.92 -30.79 -3.83
C PRO A 242 -16.16 -31.82 -4.93
N LYS A 243 -17.12 -31.56 -5.82
CA LYS A 243 -17.07 -32.14 -7.15
C LYS A 243 -16.18 -31.25 -7.99
N ALA A 244 -15.03 -31.80 -8.37
CA ALA A 244 -14.14 -31.25 -9.37
C ALA A 244 -14.96 -30.91 -10.63
N VAL A 245 -15.06 -29.63 -10.93
CA VAL A 245 -15.51 -29.15 -12.23
C VAL A 245 -14.23 -28.93 -13.02
N GLU A 246 -13.93 -29.87 -13.90
CA GLU A 246 -12.99 -29.70 -14.98
C GLU A 246 -13.51 -28.57 -15.89
N ALA A 247 -12.80 -27.44 -15.87
CA ALA A 247 -12.85 -26.47 -16.94
C ALA A 247 -11.61 -26.68 -17.81
N PRO A 248 -11.75 -26.81 -19.14
CA PRO A 248 -10.61 -27.02 -20.01
C PRO A 248 -9.88 -25.69 -20.17
N MET A 249 -8.71 -25.56 -19.57
CA MET A 249 -7.77 -24.48 -19.88
C MET A 249 -6.51 -25.10 -20.47
N THR A 250 -6.36 -24.96 -21.77
CA THR A 250 -5.09 -25.10 -22.47
C THR A 250 -4.08 -24.09 -21.93
N VAL A 251 -3.23 -24.55 -21.00
CA VAL A 251 -1.87 -24.05 -20.79
C VAL A 251 -1.05 -25.21 -20.22
N GLU A 252 -0.26 -25.84 -21.08
CA GLU A 252 0.65 -26.94 -20.72
C GLU A 252 1.97 -26.58 -19.99
N PRO A 253 2.35 -25.36 -19.58
CA PRO A 253 3.67 -25.19 -18.95
C PRO A 253 3.74 -25.56 -17.46
N VAL A 254 2.63 -25.69 -16.72
CA VAL A 254 2.68 -25.94 -15.26
C VAL A 254 2.93 -27.43 -14.93
N ALA A 255 2.60 -28.35 -15.83
CA ALA A 255 2.71 -29.80 -15.58
C ALA A 255 4.16 -30.35 -15.57
N LEU A 256 5.11 -29.56 -16.07
CA LEU A 256 6.53 -29.92 -16.17
C LEU A 256 7.39 -29.39 -15.01
N LEU A 257 6.82 -28.54 -14.15
CA LEU A 257 7.53 -27.95 -13.01
C LEU A 257 7.28 -28.77 -11.75
N ASP A 258 8.36 -29.21 -11.08
CA ASP A 258 8.26 -29.91 -9.80
C ASP A 258 7.87 -28.98 -8.64
N VAL A 259 8.24 -27.70 -8.74
CA VAL A 259 7.96 -26.66 -7.76
C VAL A 259 7.09 -25.59 -8.40
N ALA A 260 6.06 -25.13 -7.69
CA ALA A 260 5.24 -24.03 -8.18
C ALA A 260 6.08 -22.75 -8.32
N PRO A 261 5.92 -21.96 -9.40
CA PRO A 261 6.67 -20.72 -9.59
C PRO A 261 6.36 -19.70 -8.48
N PRO A 262 7.22 -18.68 -8.30
CA PRO A 262 6.96 -17.60 -7.36
C PRO A 262 5.69 -16.81 -7.76
N ARG A 263 5.03 -16.17 -6.78
CA ARG A 263 3.76 -15.45 -6.99
C ARG A 263 3.90 -14.02 -7.49
N THR A 264 5.13 -13.52 -7.61
CA THR A 264 5.42 -12.16 -8.08
C THR A 264 6.62 -12.19 -9.01
N GLY A 265 6.81 -11.13 -9.78
CA GLY A 265 7.85 -11.04 -10.79
C GLY A 265 7.32 -11.38 -12.17
N VAL A 266 8.24 -11.50 -13.12
CA VAL A 266 7.91 -11.76 -14.53
C VAL A 266 8.87 -12.76 -15.14
N GLU A 267 8.40 -13.52 -16.12
CA GLU A 267 9.20 -14.44 -16.91
C GLU A 267 9.19 -13.99 -18.37
N VAL A 268 10.35 -14.01 -19.05
CA VAL A 268 10.44 -13.75 -20.49
C VAL A 268 10.47 -15.10 -21.21
N LEU A 269 9.32 -15.52 -21.74
CA LEU A 269 9.12 -16.84 -22.32
C LEU A 269 9.87 -17.03 -23.64
N GLU A 270 9.72 -16.06 -24.54
CA GLU A 270 10.18 -16.16 -25.92
C GLU A 270 10.78 -14.85 -26.40
N ALA A 271 11.67 -14.94 -27.39
CA ALA A 271 12.25 -13.82 -28.09
C ALA A 271 12.29 -14.18 -29.58
N GLU A 272 11.63 -13.40 -30.41
CA GLU A 272 11.59 -13.55 -31.86
C GLU A 272 12.14 -12.29 -32.52
N GLU A 273 13.05 -12.45 -33.47
CA GLU A 273 13.56 -11.33 -34.25
C GLU A 273 12.78 -11.21 -35.56
N ARG A 274 12.20 -10.04 -35.81
CA ARG A 274 11.47 -9.72 -37.04
C ARG A 274 11.94 -8.37 -37.55
N GLU A 275 12.37 -8.32 -38.81
CA GLU A 275 12.82 -7.07 -39.46
C GLU A 275 13.86 -6.29 -38.61
N ASN A 276 14.83 -7.00 -38.01
CA ASN A 276 15.89 -6.42 -37.16
C ASN A 276 15.39 -5.77 -35.85
N VAL A 277 14.18 -6.12 -35.42
CA VAL A 277 13.60 -5.76 -34.12
C VAL A 277 13.29 -7.04 -33.35
N THR A 278 13.78 -7.15 -32.12
CA THR A 278 13.47 -8.28 -31.24
C THR A 278 12.18 -8.02 -30.47
N TYR A 279 11.24 -8.96 -30.62
CA TYR A 279 9.95 -9.01 -29.95
C TYR A 279 9.97 -10.10 -28.90
N TYR A 280 9.54 -9.76 -27.69
CA TYR A 280 9.52 -10.64 -26.53
C TYR A 280 8.10 -11.02 -26.17
N THR A 281 7.94 -12.23 -25.63
CA THR A 281 6.74 -12.67 -24.93
C THR A 281 7.03 -12.70 -23.43
N VAL A 282 6.29 -11.93 -22.64
CA VAL A 282 6.50 -11.76 -21.20
C VAL A 282 5.28 -12.24 -20.43
N GLN A 283 5.47 -13.03 -19.36
CA GLN A 283 4.43 -13.48 -18.46
C GLN A 283 4.54 -12.80 -17.10
N ASP A 284 3.44 -12.24 -16.60
CA ASP A 284 3.30 -11.74 -15.23
C ASP A 284 2.88 -12.89 -14.31
N LEU A 285 3.68 -13.16 -13.28
CA LEU A 285 3.50 -14.30 -12.38
C LEU A 285 2.38 -14.10 -11.35
N ARG A 286 1.87 -12.87 -11.19
CA ARG A 286 0.83 -12.54 -10.20
C ARG A 286 -0.54 -13.05 -10.62
N ASN A 287 -0.81 -13.01 -11.91
CA ASN A 287 -2.10 -13.31 -12.53
C ASN A 287 -1.96 -14.28 -13.72
N GLY A 288 -0.75 -14.68 -14.09
CA GLY A 288 -0.48 -15.56 -15.23
C GLY A 288 -0.59 -14.87 -16.59
N ASN A 289 -0.69 -13.54 -16.63
CA ASN A 289 -0.93 -12.80 -17.86
C ASN A 289 0.29 -12.82 -18.79
N VAL A 290 0.14 -13.39 -19.97
CA VAL A 290 1.11 -13.37 -21.06
C VAL A 290 0.88 -12.19 -22.00
N VAL A 291 1.90 -11.41 -22.32
CA VAL A 291 1.85 -10.30 -23.29
C VAL A 291 2.92 -10.53 -24.35
N ARG A 292 2.48 -10.58 -25.61
CA ARG A 292 3.31 -10.82 -26.80
C ARG A 292 3.68 -9.51 -27.48
N ASN A 293 4.67 -9.58 -28.37
CA ASN A 293 5.15 -8.45 -29.18
C ASN A 293 5.71 -7.29 -28.36
N VAL A 294 6.32 -7.58 -27.20
CA VAL A 294 6.97 -6.58 -26.36
C VAL A 294 8.37 -6.29 -26.89
N THR A 295 8.64 -5.09 -27.36
CA THR A 295 10.01 -4.65 -27.67
C THR A 295 10.69 -4.06 -26.45
N ARG A 296 12.03 -3.98 -26.44
CA ARG A 296 12.79 -3.29 -25.38
C ARG A 296 12.31 -1.85 -25.12
N PHE A 297 11.88 -1.15 -26.18
CA PHE A 297 11.34 0.22 -26.09
C PHE A 297 9.92 0.26 -25.50
N SER A 298 9.06 -0.69 -25.86
CA SER A 298 7.68 -0.78 -25.33
C SER A 298 7.61 -1.37 -23.91
N ALA A 299 8.66 -2.08 -23.50
CA ALA A 299 8.73 -2.74 -22.21
C ALA A 299 8.74 -1.71 -21.07
N ARG A 300 7.92 -1.95 -20.06
CA ARG A 300 7.77 -1.06 -18.90
C ARG A 300 8.65 -1.55 -17.78
N HIS A 301 9.19 -0.64 -16.97
CA HIS A 301 9.95 -0.87 -15.74
C HIS A 301 10.49 -2.30 -15.50
N LEU A 302 9.67 -3.21 -14.94
CA LEU A 302 10.08 -4.57 -14.61
C LEU A 302 10.30 -5.44 -15.87
N TRP A 303 9.45 -5.33 -16.89
CA TRP A 303 9.64 -5.99 -18.18
C TRP A 303 10.90 -5.48 -18.89
N HIS A 304 11.12 -4.16 -18.87
CA HIS A 304 12.33 -3.57 -19.44
C HIS A 304 13.59 -4.07 -18.73
N TYR A 305 13.52 -4.16 -17.39
CA TYR A 305 14.58 -4.75 -16.58
C TYR A 305 14.83 -6.21 -16.97
N ALA A 306 13.79 -7.04 -17.03
CA ALA A 306 13.90 -8.45 -17.36
C ALA A 306 14.50 -8.68 -18.76
N ILE A 307 14.01 -7.93 -19.76
CA ILE A 307 14.53 -7.99 -21.13
C ILE A 307 15.99 -7.51 -21.19
N THR A 308 16.30 -6.39 -20.55
CA THR A 308 17.68 -5.84 -20.54
C THR A 308 18.65 -6.78 -19.82
N GLU A 309 18.26 -7.36 -18.69
CA GLU A 309 19.11 -8.31 -17.96
C GLU A 309 19.30 -9.60 -18.76
N ARG A 310 18.25 -10.10 -19.44
CA ARG A 310 18.35 -11.26 -20.36
C ARG A 310 19.29 -11.00 -21.53
N GLU A 311 19.20 -9.83 -22.16
CA GLU A 311 20.08 -9.43 -23.28
C GLU A 311 21.54 -9.25 -22.83
N ALA A 312 21.75 -8.58 -21.70
CA ALA A 312 23.09 -8.21 -21.25
C ALA A 312 23.84 -9.36 -20.58
N ARG A 313 23.12 -10.27 -19.90
CA ARG A 313 23.67 -11.34 -19.08
C ARG A 313 22.82 -12.60 -19.24
N PRO A 314 22.97 -13.33 -20.35
CA PRO A 314 22.34 -14.64 -20.48
C PRO A 314 22.77 -15.53 -19.31
N ILE A 315 21.81 -16.23 -18.72
CA ILE A 315 22.05 -16.98 -17.49
C ILE A 315 23.05 -18.10 -17.75
N ARG A 316 24.05 -18.21 -16.90
CA ARG A 316 24.97 -19.35 -16.87
C ARG A 316 24.70 -20.10 -15.57
N GLU A 317 24.54 -21.41 -15.65
CA GLU A 317 24.14 -22.22 -14.50
C GLU A 317 25.14 -22.14 -13.32
N GLU A 318 26.40 -21.84 -13.61
CA GLU A 318 27.48 -21.62 -12.65
C GLU A 318 27.29 -20.36 -11.78
N ASP A 319 26.54 -19.36 -12.27
CA ASP A 319 26.30 -18.11 -11.55
C ASP A 319 25.09 -18.21 -10.61
N VAL A 320 24.43 -19.37 -10.53
CA VAL A 320 23.18 -19.58 -9.78
C VAL A 320 23.45 -20.44 -8.54
N ALA A 321 23.01 -19.95 -7.37
CA ALA A 321 23.03 -20.71 -6.13
C ALA A 321 21.85 -21.69 -6.10
N TRP A 322 22.09 -22.93 -6.55
CA TRP A 322 21.09 -23.98 -6.68
C TRP A 322 20.77 -24.68 -5.35
N GLN A 323 19.49 -25.05 -5.19
CA GLN A 323 18.97 -25.94 -4.17
C GLN A 323 17.95 -26.88 -4.84
N GLY A 324 18.40 -28.09 -5.19
CA GLY A 324 17.60 -28.99 -6.01
C GLY A 324 17.34 -28.41 -7.40
N ASN A 325 16.07 -28.30 -7.78
CA ASN A 325 15.62 -27.81 -9.09
C ASN A 325 15.34 -26.29 -9.11
N ILE A 326 15.54 -25.58 -8.00
CA ILE A 326 15.34 -24.13 -7.88
C ILE A 326 16.65 -23.44 -7.47
N GLY A 327 16.81 -22.18 -7.84
CA GLY A 327 18.05 -21.44 -7.64
C GLY A 327 17.86 -19.95 -7.46
N LEU A 328 18.76 -19.33 -6.71
CA LEU A 328 18.87 -17.88 -6.58
C LEU A 328 20.00 -17.38 -7.49
N TRP A 329 19.67 -16.50 -8.43
CA TRP A 329 20.67 -15.93 -9.33
C TRP A 329 21.18 -14.57 -8.87
N LYS A 330 20.28 -13.68 -8.44
CA LYS A 330 20.65 -12.31 -8.07
C LYS A 330 19.70 -11.72 -7.05
N THR A 331 20.25 -10.98 -6.10
CA THR A 331 19.48 -10.18 -5.15
C THR A 331 19.87 -8.71 -5.28
N TYR A 332 18.89 -7.81 -5.30
CA TYR A 332 19.13 -6.37 -5.42
C TYR A 332 18.02 -5.56 -4.73
N GLN A 333 18.30 -4.30 -4.40
CA GLN A 333 17.33 -3.40 -3.78
C GLN A 333 16.98 -2.26 -4.74
N ARG A 334 15.68 -1.99 -4.94
CA ARG A 334 15.20 -0.89 -5.80
C ARG A 334 13.99 -0.23 -5.16
N ALA A 335 14.06 1.10 -4.99
CA ALA A 335 13.05 1.91 -4.29
C ALA A 335 12.75 1.43 -2.86
N GLY A 336 13.79 0.99 -2.13
CA GLY A 336 13.68 0.49 -0.77
C GLY A 336 13.18 -0.96 -0.65
N VAL A 337 12.66 -1.55 -1.73
CA VAL A 337 12.16 -2.93 -1.76
C VAL A 337 13.22 -3.87 -2.29
N LYS A 338 13.46 -4.96 -1.56
CA LYS A 338 14.37 -6.04 -1.94
C LYS A 338 13.71 -6.93 -3.00
N ARG A 339 14.47 -7.30 -4.03
CA ARG A 339 14.03 -8.10 -5.17
C ARG A 339 15.04 -9.20 -5.49
N TYR A 340 14.53 -10.29 -6.04
CA TYR A 340 15.26 -11.52 -6.33
C TYR A 340 15.03 -11.92 -7.79
N ASN A 341 16.09 -12.33 -8.46
CA ASN A 341 16.00 -13.08 -9.71
C ASN A 341 16.21 -14.55 -9.36
N LEU A 342 15.21 -15.36 -9.67
CA LEU A 342 15.15 -16.77 -9.34
C LEU A 342 15.17 -17.60 -10.62
N VAL A 343 15.66 -18.83 -10.50
CA VAL A 343 15.79 -19.75 -11.63
C VAL A 343 15.21 -21.10 -11.23
N GLN A 344 14.54 -21.75 -12.15
CA GLN A 344 14.01 -23.10 -11.96
C GLN A 344 14.37 -23.97 -13.16
N ARG A 345 14.71 -25.23 -12.90
CA ARG A 345 14.80 -26.29 -13.90
C ARG A 345 13.48 -27.06 -13.93
N ASP A 346 12.91 -27.22 -15.13
CA ASP A 346 11.80 -28.14 -15.33
C ASP A 346 12.30 -29.60 -15.48
N ARG A 347 11.36 -30.53 -15.63
CA ARG A 347 11.65 -31.97 -15.81
C ARG A 347 12.40 -32.30 -17.11
N GLU A 348 12.35 -31.41 -18.10
CA GLU A 348 13.03 -31.55 -19.39
C GLU A 348 14.41 -30.89 -19.40
N GLY A 349 14.78 -30.22 -18.29
CA GLY A 349 16.05 -29.50 -18.14
C GLY A 349 16.02 -28.08 -18.69
N LYS A 350 14.86 -27.55 -19.08
CA LYS A 350 14.70 -26.16 -19.50
C LYS A 350 14.78 -25.22 -18.29
N LEU A 351 15.48 -24.11 -18.48
CA LEU A 351 15.61 -23.07 -17.47
C LEU A 351 14.49 -22.04 -17.59
N HIS A 352 13.76 -21.86 -16.50
CA HIS A 352 12.80 -20.79 -16.27
C HIS A 352 13.45 -19.71 -15.41
N VAL A 353 13.38 -18.45 -15.84
CA VAL A 353 14.00 -17.32 -15.12
C VAL A 353 12.93 -16.33 -14.72
N TYR A 354 12.81 -16.12 -13.41
CA TYR A 354 11.84 -15.22 -12.80
C TYR A 354 12.56 -13.94 -12.34
N TYR A 355 12.22 -12.81 -12.95
CA TYR A 355 12.87 -11.53 -12.71
C TYR A 355 12.09 -10.67 -11.72
N GLY A 356 12.82 -10.05 -10.80
CA GLY A 356 12.31 -9.03 -9.88
C GLY A 356 11.22 -9.50 -8.91
N VAL A 357 11.28 -10.76 -8.49
CA VAL A 357 10.42 -11.38 -7.47
C VAL A 357 10.60 -10.64 -6.14
N THR A 358 9.51 -10.29 -5.46
CA THR A 358 9.55 -9.68 -4.12
C THR A 358 9.48 -10.75 -3.03
N GLU A 359 9.85 -10.39 -1.79
CA GLU A 359 9.75 -11.30 -0.63
C GLU A 359 8.35 -11.90 -0.46
N GLU A 360 7.30 -11.12 -0.72
CA GLU A 360 5.89 -11.57 -0.66
C GLU A 360 5.56 -12.65 -1.70
N GLY A 361 6.29 -12.67 -2.82
CA GLY A 361 6.13 -13.66 -3.87
C GLY A 361 6.90 -14.96 -3.63
N ILE A 362 7.76 -15.01 -2.61
CA ILE A 362 8.55 -16.18 -2.26
C ILE A 362 7.75 -17.05 -1.28
N HIS A 363 7.39 -18.26 -1.72
CA HIS A 363 6.54 -19.18 -0.97
C HIS A 363 6.99 -20.63 -1.16
N GLY A 364 6.50 -21.54 -0.33
CA GLY A 364 6.84 -22.97 -0.43
C GLY A 364 8.34 -23.21 -0.35
N GLU A 365 8.87 -24.03 -1.26
CA GLU A 365 10.29 -24.40 -1.33
C GLU A 365 11.21 -23.21 -1.64
N TRP A 366 10.69 -22.14 -2.25
CA TRP A 366 11.47 -20.92 -2.51
C TRP A 366 11.92 -20.20 -1.24
N ARG A 367 11.27 -20.46 -0.09
CA ARG A 367 11.59 -19.80 1.18
C ARG A 367 13.00 -20.05 1.67
N VAL A 368 13.66 -21.12 1.23
CA VAL A 368 15.01 -21.44 1.66
C VAL A 368 16.00 -20.34 1.25
N PHE A 369 15.71 -19.58 0.19
CA PHE A 369 16.51 -18.42 -0.23
C PHE A 369 16.30 -17.15 0.61
N LEU A 370 15.25 -17.11 1.46
CA LEU A 370 15.09 -16.06 2.48
C LEU A 370 15.83 -16.41 3.77
N GLU A 371 15.91 -17.70 4.09
CA GLU A 371 16.44 -18.19 5.37
C GLU A 371 17.97 -18.29 5.39
N GLY A 372 18.59 -18.50 4.23
CA GLY A 372 20.06 -18.52 4.07
C GLY A 372 20.76 -17.19 4.42
N GLU A 373 20.04 -16.07 4.52
CA GLU A 373 20.58 -14.77 4.92
C GLU A 373 20.63 -14.56 6.44
N LYS A 374 19.91 -15.36 7.25
CA LYS A 374 20.04 -15.29 8.71
C LYS A 374 21.33 -15.95 9.24
N ALA A 375 22.11 -16.58 8.36
CA ALA A 375 23.31 -17.34 8.68
C ALA A 375 24.62 -16.71 8.16
N GLN A 376 24.69 -15.37 8.07
CA GLN A 376 25.98 -14.67 8.06
C GLN A 376 26.19 -13.98 9.41
N PRO A 377 26.95 -14.59 10.33
CA PRO A 377 27.53 -13.85 11.45
C PRO A 377 28.58 -12.87 10.92
N GLN A 378 28.72 -11.77 11.66
CA GLN A 378 29.62 -10.63 11.45
C GLN A 378 31.07 -10.99 11.13
#